data_AF-A0A9D3M0Y5-F1
#
_entry.id   AF-A0A9D3M0Y5-F1
#
_cell.length_a   1.000
_cell.length_b   1.000
_cell.length_c   1.000
_cell.angle_alpha   90.00
_cell.angle_beta   90.00
_cell.angle_gamma   90.00
#
_symmetry.space_group_name_H-M   'P 1'
#
loop_
_entity.id
_entity.type
_entity.pdbx_description
1 polymer ?
#
loop_
_entity_poly.entity_id
_entity_poly.type
_entity_poly.pdbx_seq_one_letter_code
_entity_poly.pdbx_strand_id
1 'polypeptide(L)'
;MHVDFPAGELRTEGANGVAGRRSLGNAHRPCRTHQPFASTSSPMASSPADPQQPFSLERYHVSEEYGFILQEPLTELPPYYQTWMDIARRVTDLVQSHTLRTHIHQMPQLDPSFLQSHRELRLAHLALSIMTMGYVWQEGEKGTVKVLPRNLAVPFWEVSQRLGLPPILTHADGVLANWRKRDPEGPFDMENLELLLTLPGGESFRGFFIVTLMVEKAAVPAVKAIPMVINGVRRGDASTVTRALEDIAQSMSSMTEAIKLLHKYVDPAIFYGIMRIFLSGWKDNPSMVEGLVYEGVQAEPVQISGGSAAESSLLHCFDELLGCRTSPRAVRAALRPCALAYSHPRARG
;
A
#
# COMPACT_ATOMS: atom_id res chain seq x y z
N MET A 1 -9.32 -14.00 1.73
CA MET A 1 -8.63 -15.23 2.15
C MET A 1 -8.40 -15.11 3.65
N HIS A 2 -9.31 -15.66 4.47
CA HIS A 2 -9.20 -15.65 5.92
C HIS A 2 -8.26 -16.80 6.31
N VAL A 3 -7.12 -16.49 6.90
CA VAL A 3 -6.30 -17.49 7.58
C VAL A 3 -6.76 -17.45 9.04
N ASP A 4 -7.66 -18.37 9.40
CA ASP A 4 -8.17 -18.48 10.75
C ASP A 4 -7.17 -19.25 11.62
N PHE A 5 -6.72 -18.60 12.70
CA PHE A 5 -6.06 -19.24 13.83
C PHE A 5 -6.93 -19.00 15.08
N PRO A 6 -7.09 -19.99 15.98
CA PRO A 6 -8.09 -19.95 17.04
C PRO A 6 -7.74 -18.90 18.10
N ALA A 7 -8.67 -17.97 18.35
CA ALA A 7 -8.59 -16.98 19.42
C ALA A 7 -9.00 -17.60 20.76
N GLY A 8 -8.14 -17.49 21.77
CA GLY A 8 -8.46 -17.82 23.16
C GLY A 8 -9.39 -16.77 23.78
N GLU A 9 -10.48 -17.23 24.41
CA GLU A 9 -11.48 -16.42 25.08
C GLU A 9 -10.93 -15.72 26.33
N LEU A 10 -11.10 -14.40 26.42
CA LEU A 10 -11.07 -13.66 27.68
C LEU A 10 -12.35 -12.83 27.81
N ARG A 11 -13.18 -13.25 28.77
CA ARG A 11 -14.42 -12.59 29.21
C ARG A 11 -14.15 -11.20 29.76
N THR A 12 -15.03 -10.25 29.46
CA THR A 12 -15.29 -9.10 30.34
C THR A 12 -16.79 -8.82 30.42
N GLU A 13 -17.27 -8.70 31.67
CA GLU A 13 -18.62 -8.31 32.06
C GLU A 13 -18.83 -6.80 31.86
N GLY A 14 -20.09 -6.41 31.63
CA GLY A 14 -20.47 -5.05 31.22
C GLY A 14 -20.78 -4.06 32.33
N ALA A 15 -21.13 -2.83 31.92
CA ALA A 15 -22.02 -1.94 32.66
C ALA A 15 -22.53 -0.79 31.76
N ASN A 16 -23.81 -0.45 31.96
CA ASN A 16 -24.63 0.56 31.29
C ASN A 16 -24.25 2.02 31.60
N GLY A 17 -24.62 2.96 30.72
CA GLY A 17 -24.59 4.40 31.00
C GLY A 17 -25.26 5.28 29.94
N VAL A 18 -26.34 5.97 30.33
CA VAL A 18 -27.36 6.66 29.51
C VAL A 18 -26.96 8.05 28.96
N ALA A 19 -27.42 8.29 27.71
CA ALA A 19 -27.89 9.51 27.02
C ALA A 19 -27.59 10.96 27.50
N GLY A 20 -27.37 11.85 26.51
CA GLY A 20 -27.60 13.30 26.63
C GLY A 20 -27.47 14.05 25.30
N ARG A 21 -28.61 14.34 24.63
CA ARG A 21 -28.71 15.24 23.47
C ARG A 21 -28.62 16.71 23.89
N ARG A 22 -28.04 17.57 23.06
CA ARG A 22 -28.56 18.93 22.78
C ARG A 22 -27.99 19.48 21.46
N SER A 23 -28.84 20.27 20.80
CA SER A 23 -28.76 20.81 19.44
C SER A 23 -28.71 22.35 19.49
N LEU A 24 -28.44 22.95 18.32
CA LEU A 24 -28.61 24.35 17.89
C LEU A 24 -27.31 25.19 17.95
N GLY A 25 -26.92 25.96 16.93
CA GLY A 25 -27.66 26.35 15.73
C GLY A 25 -26.79 27.10 14.70
N ASN A 26 -27.41 27.26 13.52
CA ASN A 26 -26.97 27.96 12.32
C ASN A 26 -26.53 29.43 12.54
N ALA A 27 -25.56 29.87 11.72
CA ALA A 27 -25.54 31.22 11.17
C ALA A 27 -24.87 31.23 9.80
N HIS A 28 -25.69 31.36 8.76
CA HIS A 28 -25.32 31.62 7.37
C HIS A 28 -25.56 33.11 7.10
N ARG A 29 -24.61 33.82 6.47
CA ARG A 29 -24.90 35.00 5.63
C ARG A 29 -23.84 35.19 4.54
N PRO A 30 -24.21 35.83 3.41
CA PRO A 30 -23.73 35.48 2.07
C PRO A 30 -22.90 36.59 1.41
N CYS A 31 -22.15 36.27 0.34
CA CYS A 31 -21.77 37.30 -0.63
C CYS A 31 -21.46 36.79 -2.05
N ARG A 32 -22.25 37.35 -2.98
CA ARG A 32 -21.92 37.87 -4.33
C ARG A 32 -21.67 36.93 -5.52
N THR A 33 -22.51 37.17 -6.52
CA THR A 33 -22.54 36.70 -7.90
C THR A 33 -21.82 37.65 -8.87
N HIS A 34 -21.49 37.09 -10.06
CA HIS A 34 -21.03 37.69 -11.34
C HIS A 34 -19.52 38.03 -11.43
N GLN A 35 -18.75 37.62 -12.45
CA GLN A 35 -19.00 37.47 -13.90
C GLN A 35 -18.14 36.34 -14.54
N PRO A 36 -18.48 35.87 -15.77
CA PRO A 36 -17.80 34.76 -16.45
C PRO A 36 -16.61 35.25 -17.29
N PHE A 37 -15.44 34.62 -17.13
CA PHE A 37 -14.29 34.82 -18.00
C PHE A 37 -14.09 33.63 -18.94
N ALA A 38 -14.12 33.95 -20.23
CA ALA A 38 -13.39 33.37 -21.36
C ALA A 38 -13.25 31.84 -21.45
N SER A 39 -13.91 31.30 -22.46
CA SER A 39 -13.65 30.05 -23.16
C SER A 39 -12.15 29.73 -23.28
N THR A 40 -11.70 28.76 -22.49
CA THR A 40 -10.46 28.01 -22.71
C THR A 40 -10.84 26.61 -23.18
N SER A 41 -10.24 26.21 -24.29
CA SER A 41 -10.35 24.91 -24.94
C SER A 41 -10.36 23.77 -23.93
N SER A 42 -11.43 22.97 -23.96
CA SER A 42 -11.54 21.73 -23.19
C SER A 42 -10.30 20.86 -23.41
N PRO A 43 -9.66 20.33 -22.34
CA PRO A 43 -8.73 19.24 -22.50
C PRO A 43 -9.53 18.04 -23.02
N MET A 44 -9.04 17.40 -24.09
CA MET A 44 -9.67 16.23 -24.69
C MET A 44 -10.02 15.22 -23.61
N ALA A 45 -11.32 14.99 -23.43
CA ALA A 45 -11.82 13.84 -22.72
C ALA A 45 -11.16 12.59 -23.32
N SER A 46 -10.69 11.68 -22.46
CA SER A 46 -10.19 10.38 -22.90
C SER A 46 -11.19 9.78 -23.89
N SER A 47 -10.78 9.62 -25.14
CA SER A 47 -11.60 8.98 -26.17
C SER A 47 -12.10 7.64 -25.63
N PRO A 48 -13.40 7.31 -25.77
CA PRO A 48 -13.89 5.98 -25.44
C PRO A 48 -13.02 4.96 -26.19
N ALA A 49 -12.48 3.98 -25.46
CA ALA A 49 -11.61 2.95 -26.03
C ALA A 49 -12.30 2.35 -27.26
N ASP A 50 -11.63 2.41 -28.41
CA ASP A 50 -12.13 1.82 -29.64
C ASP A 50 -12.44 0.34 -29.38
N PRO A 51 -13.70 -0.12 -29.53
CA PRO A 51 -14.07 -1.49 -29.26
C PRO A 51 -13.31 -2.52 -30.13
N GLN A 52 -12.62 -2.07 -31.19
CA GLN A 52 -11.78 -2.91 -32.03
C GLN A 52 -10.33 -3.07 -31.55
N GLN A 53 -9.84 -2.22 -30.63
CA GLN A 53 -8.46 -2.32 -30.16
C GLN A 53 -8.29 -3.52 -29.20
N PRO A 54 -7.27 -4.38 -29.38
CA PRO A 54 -6.99 -5.45 -28.43
C PRO A 54 -6.70 -4.87 -27.05
N PHE A 55 -7.26 -5.49 -26.02
CA PHE A 55 -6.92 -5.18 -24.64
C PHE A 55 -5.43 -5.47 -24.39
N SER A 56 -4.73 -4.55 -23.73
CA SER A 56 -3.31 -4.66 -23.39
C SER A 56 -3.07 -4.11 -21.97
N LEU A 57 -2.11 -4.73 -21.28
CA LEU A 57 -1.70 -4.35 -19.93
C LEU A 57 -0.73 -3.16 -19.88
N GLU A 58 -0.12 -2.78 -21.01
CA GLU A 58 0.89 -1.71 -21.08
C GLU A 58 0.38 -0.39 -20.49
N ARG A 59 -0.90 -0.06 -20.74
CA ARG A 59 -1.54 1.17 -20.26
C ARG A 59 -1.73 1.23 -18.74
N TYR A 60 -1.56 0.10 -18.06
CA TYR A 60 -1.72 -0.04 -16.62
C TYR A 60 -0.37 -0.19 -15.90
N HIS A 61 0.75 -0.05 -16.63
CA HIS A 61 2.12 -0.19 -16.12
C HIS A 61 2.37 -1.53 -15.39
N VAL A 62 1.74 -2.58 -15.88
CA VAL A 62 1.97 -3.95 -15.40
C VAL A 62 3.09 -4.56 -16.22
N SER A 63 4.16 -4.98 -15.56
CA SER A 63 5.32 -5.59 -16.20
C SER A 63 4.98 -7.00 -16.67
N GLU A 64 5.44 -7.36 -17.86
CA GLU A 64 5.35 -8.75 -18.34
C GLU A 64 6.22 -9.71 -17.53
N GLU A 65 7.31 -9.22 -16.94
CA GLU A 65 8.24 -10.04 -16.18
C GLU A 65 7.91 -10.00 -14.68
N TYR A 66 7.43 -8.88 -14.17
CA TYR A 66 7.25 -8.64 -12.74
C TYR A 66 5.79 -8.47 -12.32
N GLY A 67 4.84 -8.43 -13.26
CA GLY A 67 3.44 -8.16 -12.96
C GLY A 67 3.30 -6.78 -12.30
N PHE A 68 2.72 -6.75 -11.10
CA PHE A 68 2.56 -5.52 -10.32
C PHE A 68 3.78 -5.15 -9.46
N ILE A 69 4.79 -6.03 -9.37
CA ILE A 69 6.02 -5.78 -8.61
C ILE A 69 6.79 -4.65 -9.27
N LEU A 70 7.30 -3.71 -8.47
CA LEU A 70 8.20 -2.68 -8.99
C LEU A 70 9.53 -3.33 -9.37
N GLN A 71 9.84 -3.35 -10.66
CA GLN A 71 11.11 -3.86 -11.17
C GLN A 71 12.26 -2.94 -10.74
N GLU A 72 13.32 -3.55 -10.19
CA GLU A 72 14.56 -2.88 -9.75
C GLU A 72 14.26 -1.61 -8.92
N PRO A 73 13.63 -1.77 -7.75
CA PRO A 73 13.40 -0.62 -6.87
C PRO A 73 14.74 0.03 -6.50
N LEU A 74 14.73 1.36 -6.37
CA LEU A 74 15.92 2.08 -5.93
C LEU A 74 16.27 1.69 -4.49
N THR A 75 17.56 1.66 -4.17
CA THR A 75 18.06 1.38 -2.83
C THR A 75 18.53 2.63 -2.08
N GLU A 76 18.76 3.72 -2.81
CA GLU A 76 19.21 5.03 -2.32
C GLU A 76 18.35 6.13 -2.94
N LEU A 77 18.08 7.16 -2.15
CA LEU A 77 17.51 8.42 -2.64
C LEU A 77 18.63 9.41 -2.99
N PRO A 78 18.35 10.47 -3.76
CA PRO A 78 19.30 11.57 -3.96
C PRO A 78 19.87 12.08 -2.62
N PRO A 79 21.15 12.52 -2.56
CA PRO A 79 21.82 12.90 -1.30
C PRO A 79 21.09 13.92 -0.44
N TYR A 80 20.24 14.77 -1.04
CA TYR A 80 19.38 15.69 -0.32
C TYR A 80 18.46 14.98 0.70
N TYR A 81 18.04 13.75 0.42
CA TYR A 81 17.15 12.94 1.27
C TYR A 81 17.89 11.94 2.16
N GLN A 82 19.21 12.06 2.30
CA GLN A 82 20.01 11.10 3.07
C GLN A 82 19.49 10.91 4.50
N THR A 83 19.06 12.00 5.15
CA THR A 83 18.52 11.92 6.52
C THR A 83 17.29 11.03 6.65
N TRP A 84 16.41 10.99 5.64
CA TRP A 84 15.27 10.06 5.64
C TRP A 84 15.75 8.61 5.59
N MET A 85 16.72 8.32 4.71
CA MET A 85 17.26 6.96 4.55
C MET A 85 18.03 6.50 5.79
N ASP A 86 18.82 7.38 6.41
CA ASP A 86 19.58 7.08 7.63
C ASP A 86 18.67 6.71 8.81
N ILE A 87 17.57 7.45 9.00
CA ILE A 87 16.60 7.15 10.05
C ILE A 87 15.82 5.88 9.68
N ALA A 88 15.29 5.79 8.46
CA ALA A 88 14.47 4.65 8.01
C ALA A 88 15.21 3.30 8.15
N ARG A 89 16.50 3.24 7.81
CA ARG A 89 17.33 2.03 7.95
C ARG A 89 17.54 1.60 9.40
N ARG A 90 17.50 2.55 10.33
CA ARG A 90 17.74 2.34 11.77
C ARG A 90 16.46 2.29 12.59
N VAL A 91 15.28 2.33 11.96
CA VAL A 91 13.98 2.38 12.67
C VAL A 91 13.87 1.28 13.72
N THR A 92 14.26 0.04 13.43
CA THR A 92 14.20 -1.06 14.40
C THR A 92 15.07 -0.78 15.64
N ASP A 93 16.32 -0.36 15.47
CA ASP A 93 17.24 -0.04 16.57
C ASP A 93 16.75 1.17 17.37
N LEU A 94 16.21 2.17 16.68
CA LEU A 94 15.71 3.40 17.27
C LEU A 94 14.40 3.17 18.05
N VAL A 95 13.54 2.25 17.58
CA VAL A 95 12.35 1.82 18.33
C VAL A 95 12.77 1.03 19.56
N GLN A 96 13.69 0.07 19.43
CA GLN A 96 14.17 -0.73 20.55
C GLN A 96 14.86 0.11 21.64
N SER A 97 15.54 1.18 21.26
CA SER A 97 16.16 2.13 22.19
C SER A 97 15.22 3.25 22.66
N HIS A 98 13.96 3.27 22.23
CA HIS A 98 12.97 4.31 22.53
C HIS A 98 13.38 5.73 22.08
N THR A 99 14.26 5.84 21.09
CA THR A 99 14.82 7.13 20.62
C THR A 99 14.31 7.58 19.24
N LEU A 100 13.51 6.78 18.54
CA LEU A 100 13.02 7.12 17.19
C LEU A 100 12.24 8.43 17.18
N ARG A 101 11.32 8.64 18.14
CA ARG A 101 10.55 9.88 18.25
C ARG A 101 11.44 11.12 18.37
N THR A 102 12.50 11.04 19.18
CA THR A 102 13.49 12.13 19.34
C THR A 102 14.20 12.43 18.02
N HIS A 103 14.65 11.40 17.30
CA HIS A 103 15.32 11.58 16.00
C HIS A 103 14.37 12.19 14.96
N ILE A 104 13.11 11.77 14.93
CA ILE A 104 12.11 12.34 14.03
C ILE A 104 11.84 13.79 14.39
N HIS A 105 11.73 14.18 15.66
CA HIS A 105 11.56 15.59 16.02
C HIS A 105 12.76 16.48 15.65
N GLN A 106 13.98 15.92 15.63
CA GLN A 106 15.20 16.64 15.24
C GLN A 106 15.46 16.64 13.72
N MET A 107 14.74 15.80 12.96
CA MET A 107 14.87 15.69 11.52
C MET A 107 14.48 17.02 10.82
N PRO A 108 15.26 17.53 9.85
CA PRO A 108 14.83 18.68 9.07
C PRO A 108 13.62 18.32 8.21
N GLN A 109 12.70 19.27 8.01
CA GLN A 109 11.64 19.11 7.01
C GLN A 109 12.26 19.27 5.61
N LEU A 110 12.34 18.17 4.86
CA LEU A 110 12.86 18.16 3.49
C LEU A 110 11.74 18.35 2.46
N ASP A 111 12.03 19.06 1.38
CA ASP A 111 11.09 19.31 0.28
C ASP A 111 11.05 18.10 -0.69
N PRO A 112 9.91 17.40 -0.85
CA PRO A 112 9.80 16.26 -1.77
C PRO A 112 9.74 16.67 -3.25
N SER A 113 9.67 17.97 -3.58
CA SER A 113 9.61 18.47 -4.96
C SER A 113 10.85 18.08 -5.81
N PHE A 114 11.98 17.79 -5.17
CA PHE A 114 13.20 17.34 -5.86
C PHE A 114 13.18 15.87 -6.28
N LEU A 115 12.24 15.05 -5.79
CA LEU A 115 12.01 13.69 -6.31
C LEU A 115 11.46 13.80 -7.74
N GLN A 116 12.15 13.25 -8.73
CA GLN A 116 11.81 13.36 -10.15
C GLN A 116 11.19 12.07 -10.72
N SER A 117 11.64 10.91 -10.26
CA SER A 117 11.22 9.63 -10.85
C SER A 117 10.16 8.88 -10.04
N HIS A 118 9.42 7.98 -10.69
CA HIS A 118 8.47 7.10 -9.99
C HIS A 118 9.19 6.20 -8.97
N ARG A 119 10.37 5.65 -9.31
CA ARG A 119 11.15 4.81 -8.38
C ARG A 119 11.63 5.61 -7.16
N GLU A 120 12.02 6.87 -7.34
CA GLU A 120 12.38 7.77 -6.23
C GLU A 120 11.18 8.03 -5.32
N LEU A 121 10.00 8.32 -5.91
CA LEU A 121 8.78 8.51 -5.13
C LEU A 121 8.41 7.25 -4.33
N ARG A 122 8.53 6.06 -4.92
CA ARG A 122 8.23 4.78 -4.25
C ARG A 122 9.19 4.50 -3.10
N LEU A 123 10.49 4.73 -3.27
CA LEU A 123 11.46 4.57 -2.19
C LEU A 123 11.24 5.62 -1.08
N ALA A 124 10.93 6.87 -1.44
CA ALA A 124 10.62 7.90 -0.46
C ALA A 124 9.35 7.58 0.34
N HIS A 125 8.29 7.10 -0.31
CA HIS A 125 7.07 6.67 0.37
C HIS A 125 7.33 5.49 1.30
N LEU A 126 8.11 4.49 0.86
CA LEU A 126 8.55 3.39 1.73
C LEU A 126 9.33 3.90 2.96
N ALA A 127 10.31 4.79 2.79
CA ALA A 127 11.08 5.32 3.91
C ALA A 127 10.22 6.11 4.90
N LEU A 128 9.37 7.01 4.38
CA LEU A 128 8.47 7.85 5.19
C LEU A 128 7.40 7.01 5.90
N SER A 129 6.88 5.97 5.25
CA SER A 129 5.90 5.06 5.85
C SER A 129 6.53 4.20 6.95
N ILE A 130 7.72 3.62 6.74
CA ILE A 130 8.44 2.85 7.76
C ILE A 130 8.74 3.73 8.99
N MET A 131 9.23 4.96 8.78
CA MET A 131 9.41 5.92 9.89
C MET A 131 8.10 6.26 10.59
N THR A 132 7.01 6.44 9.84
CA THR A 132 5.68 6.74 10.41
C THR A 132 5.16 5.60 11.27
N MET A 133 5.21 4.35 10.77
CA MET A 133 4.76 3.18 11.54
C MET A 133 5.61 2.99 12.80
N GLY A 134 6.94 3.15 12.69
CA GLY A 134 7.83 3.11 13.84
C GLY A 134 7.54 4.22 14.86
N TYR A 135 7.29 5.45 14.41
CA TYR A 135 7.01 6.60 15.27
C TYR A 135 5.71 6.42 16.05
N VAL A 136 4.64 6.03 15.35
CA VAL A 136 3.30 5.86 15.92
C VAL A 136 3.32 4.75 16.96
N TRP A 137 3.90 3.61 16.61
CA TRP A 137 3.83 2.38 17.40
C TRP A 137 5.07 2.10 18.27
N GLN A 138 6.00 3.04 18.42
CA GLN A 138 7.24 2.88 19.21
C GLN A 138 6.97 2.26 20.60
N GLU A 139 5.95 2.75 21.31
CA GLU A 139 5.58 2.32 22.67
C GLU A 139 4.40 1.32 22.67
N GLY A 140 4.16 0.67 21.53
CA GLY A 140 3.06 -0.26 21.31
C GLY A 140 1.66 0.36 21.41
N GLU A 141 0.66 -0.49 21.58
CA GLU A 141 -0.77 -0.13 21.59
C GLU A 141 -1.20 0.74 22.80
N LYS A 142 -0.34 0.87 23.83
CA LYS A 142 -0.63 1.62 25.06
C LYS A 142 0.00 3.02 25.10
N GLY A 143 1.08 3.25 24.36
CA GLY A 143 1.80 4.52 24.33
C GLY A 143 1.63 5.26 23.00
N THR A 144 0.42 5.27 22.46
CA THR A 144 0.13 5.87 21.15
C THR A 144 0.30 7.39 21.15
N VAL A 145 0.52 7.93 19.96
CA VAL A 145 0.65 9.38 19.70
C VAL A 145 -0.53 9.84 18.85
N LYS A 146 -1.01 11.06 19.11
CA LYS A 146 -2.14 11.62 18.38
C LYS A 146 -1.73 12.42 17.14
N VAL A 147 -0.46 12.83 17.06
CA VAL A 147 0.03 13.76 16.05
C VAL A 147 1.30 13.23 15.42
N LEU A 148 1.32 13.16 14.09
CA LEU A 148 2.52 12.95 13.29
C LEU A 148 3.20 14.32 13.07
N PRO A 149 4.48 14.50 13.48
CA PRO A 149 5.16 15.79 13.40
C PRO A 149 5.26 16.31 11.97
N ARG A 150 5.16 17.63 11.81
CA ARG A 150 5.10 18.31 10.51
C ARG A 150 6.22 17.93 9.55
N ASN A 151 7.43 17.81 10.06
CA ASN A 151 8.64 17.47 9.29
C ASN A 151 8.61 16.07 8.67
N LEU A 152 7.78 15.16 9.19
CA LEU A 152 7.48 13.86 8.61
C LEU A 152 6.13 13.86 7.87
N ALA A 153 5.11 14.47 8.46
CA ALA A 153 3.74 14.47 7.95
C ALA A 153 3.57 15.18 6.60
N VAL A 154 4.14 16.38 6.44
CA VAL A 154 4.04 17.17 5.20
C VAL A 154 4.66 16.45 4.00
N PRO A 155 5.96 16.05 4.02
CA PRO A 155 6.54 15.36 2.87
C PRO A 155 5.87 14.02 2.61
N PHE A 156 5.48 13.27 3.65
CA PHE A 156 4.80 11.98 3.47
C PHE A 156 3.45 12.14 2.77
N TRP A 157 2.67 13.15 3.17
CA TRP A 157 1.40 13.44 2.52
C TRP A 157 1.57 13.85 1.05
N GLU A 158 2.54 14.70 0.74
CA GLU A 158 2.77 15.15 -0.64
C GLU A 158 3.22 13.99 -1.54
N VAL A 159 4.17 13.18 -1.09
CA VAL A 159 4.61 11.98 -1.82
C VAL A 159 3.44 11.02 -2.03
N SER A 160 2.62 10.83 -1.00
CA SER A 160 1.41 10.00 -1.06
C SER A 160 0.43 10.50 -2.12
N GLN A 161 0.18 11.80 -2.20
CA GLN A 161 -0.71 12.40 -3.20
C GLN A 161 -0.18 12.29 -4.63
N ARG A 162 1.15 12.45 -4.81
CA ARG A 162 1.81 12.30 -6.11
C ARG A 162 1.72 10.86 -6.62
N LEU A 163 1.83 9.88 -5.71
CA LEU A 163 1.61 8.47 -6.00
C LEU A 163 0.12 8.06 -5.97
N GLY A 164 -0.79 8.89 -5.45
CA GLY A 164 -2.17 8.46 -5.20
C GLY A 164 -2.29 7.26 -4.26
N LEU A 165 -1.33 7.09 -3.35
CA LEU A 165 -1.35 6.16 -2.25
C LEU A 165 -1.81 6.88 -0.97
N PRO A 166 -2.38 6.18 0.03
CA PRO A 166 -2.60 6.78 1.33
C PRO A 166 -1.27 7.01 2.08
N PRO A 167 -1.20 8.00 2.99
CA PRO A 167 -0.03 8.26 3.83
C PRO A 167 0.05 7.28 5.01
N ILE A 168 0.11 5.99 4.71
CA ILE A 168 0.40 4.89 5.64
C ILE A 168 1.24 3.84 4.90
N LEU A 169 1.91 2.93 5.62
CA LEU A 169 2.56 1.78 4.99
C LEU A 169 1.52 0.89 4.30
N THR A 170 1.66 0.72 2.98
CA THR A 170 0.76 -0.13 2.17
C THR A 170 1.46 -1.39 1.65
N HIS A 171 0.68 -2.31 1.09
CA HIS A 171 1.20 -3.44 0.32
C HIS A 171 2.12 -3.00 -0.84
N ALA A 172 1.80 -1.88 -1.50
CA ALA A 172 2.63 -1.36 -2.57
C ALA A 172 4.03 -0.96 -2.08
N ASP A 173 4.16 -0.54 -0.83
CA ASP A 173 5.44 -0.16 -0.24
C ASP A 173 6.15 -1.40 0.28
N GLY A 174 5.55 -2.06 1.29
CA GLY A 174 6.19 -3.12 2.04
C GLY A 174 6.45 -4.40 1.23
N VAL A 175 5.66 -4.68 0.19
CA VAL A 175 5.82 -5.86 -0.66
C VAL A 175 6.40 -5.47 -2.01
N LEU A 176 5.68 -4.66 -2.80
CA LEU A 176 5.97 -4.49 -4.22
C LEU A 176 7.24 -3.66 -4.50
N ALA A 177 7.66 -2.80 -3.57
CA ALA A 177 8.81 -1.91 -3.72
C ALA A 177 9.95 -2.14 -2.71
N ASN A 178 9.72 -2.92 -1.65
CA ASN A 178 10.70 -3.12 -0.58
C ASN A 178 11.52 -4.40 -0.78
N TRP A 179 12.26 -4.51 -1.87
CA TRP A 179 13.11 -5.68 -2.10
C TRP A 179 14.35 -5.34 -2.92
N ARG A 180 15.38 -6.18 -2.84
CA ARG A 180 16.44 -6.26 -3.84
C ARG A 180 16.98 -7.68 -3.90
N LYS A 181 17.66 -8.02 -4.99
CA LYS A 181 18.51 -9.21 -5.03
C LYS A 181 19.87 -8.90 -4.40
N ARG A 182 20.42 -9.86 -3.66
CA ARG A 182 21.80 -9.83 -3.17
C ARG A 182 22.79 -10.02 -4.31
N ASP A 183 22.54 -11.04 -5.12
CA ASP A 183 23.19 -11.28 -6.40
C ASP A 183 22.21 -10.92 -7.53
N PRO A 184 22.45 -9.83 -8.29
CA PRO A 184 21.58 -9.41 -9.40
C PRO A 184 21.30 -10.53 -10.43
N GLU A 185 22.30 -11.37 -10.69
CA GLU A 185 22.22 -12.48 -11.65
C GLU A 185 21.63 -13.76 -11.02
N GLY A 186 21.48 -13.77 -9.69
CA GLY A 186 20.93 -14.89 -8.95
C GLY A 186 19.42 -15.07 -9.12
N PRO A 187 18.89 -16.21 -8.64
CA PRO A 187 17.46 -16.53 -8.71
C PRO A 187 16.58 -15.55 -7.92
N PHE A 188 15.28 -15.53 -8.22
CA PHE A 188 14.28 -14.77 -7.45
C PHE A 188 13.67 -15.67 -6.37
N ASP A 189 14.39 -15.87 -5.27
CA ASP A 189 14.01 -16.80 -4.20
C ASP A 189 14.28 -16.24 -2.79
N MET A 190 13.92 -17.03 -1.77
CA MET A 190 14.07 -16.64 -0.36
C MET A 190 15.52 -16.44 0.06
N GLU A 191 16.49 -17.00 -0.65
CA GLU A 191 17.90 -16.97 -0.27
C GLU A 191 18.60 -15.75 -0.87
N ASN A 192 18.20 -15.35 -2.08
CA ASN A 192 18.78 -14.23 -2.81
C ASN A 192 18.04 -12.90 -2.59
N LEU A 193 16.80 -12.91 -2.11
CA LEU A 193 16.01 -11.68 -1.88
C LEU A 193 16.19 -11.12 -0.46
N GLU A 194 16.20 -9.79 -0.36
CA GLU A 194 16.20 -9.07 0.92
C GLU A 194 15.38 -7.79 0.87
N LEU A 195 14.91 -7.35 2.04
CA LEU A 195 14.19 -6.10 2.20
C LEU A 195 15.16 -4.91 2.20
N LEU A 196 14.70 -3.77 1.68
CA LEU A 196 15.44 -2.51 1.73
C LEU A 196 15.33 -1.87 3.12
N LEU A 197 14.13 -1.90 3.69
CA LEU A 197 13.77 -1.30 4.97
C LEU A 197 12.92 -2.27 5.79
N THR A 198 13.03 -2.19 7.11
CA THR A 198 12.40 -3.15 8.03
C THR A 198 11.77 -2.45 9.23
N LEU A 199 10.87 -3.15 9.90
CA LEU A 199 10.30 -2.80 11.19
C LEU A 199 10.59 -3.94 12.19
N PRO A 200 10.29 -3.75 13.49
CA PRO A 200 10.47 -4.82 14.48
C PRO A 200 9.75 -6.12 14.09
N GLY A 201 10.43 -7.25 14.29
CA GLY A 201 9.99 -8.58 13.88
C GLY A 201 11.09 -9.46 13.26
N GLY A 202 12.27 -8.89 12.99
CA GLY A 202 13.46 -9.65 12.57
C GLY A 202 13.21 -10.49 11.32
N GLU A 203 13.68 -11.75 11.33
CA GLU A 203 13.49 -12.66 10.20
C GLU A 203 12.03 -12.97 9.89
N SER A 204 11.10 -12.88 10.86
CA SER A 204 9.67 -13.04 10.58
C SER A 204 9.11 -11.87 9.77
N PHE A 205 9.61 -10.65 10.01
CA PHE A 205 9.25 -9.48 9.18
C PHE A 205 9.75 -9.67 7.75
N ARG A 206 11.02 -10.06 7.59
CA ARG A 206 11.59 -10.40 6.29
C ARG A 206 10.80 -11.51 5.59
N GLY A 207 10.55 -12.61 6.30
CA GLY A 207 9.81 -13.76 5.80
C GLY A 207 8.42 -13.40 5.30
N PHE A 208 7.66 -12.62 6.08
CA PHE A 208 6.30 -12.21 5.71
C PHE A 208 6.27 -11.42 4.40
N PHE A 209 7.13 -10.40 4.24
CA PHE A 209 7.13 -9.55 3.06
C PHE A 209 7.76 -10.23 1.82
N ILE A 210 8.86 -10.96 1.96
CA ILE A 210 9.47 -11.68 0.81
C ILE A 210 8.61 -12.85 0.36
N VAL A 211 7.96 -13.60 1.27
CA VAL A 211 7.00 -14.64 0.86
C VAL A 211 5.82 -14.04 0.11
N THR A 212 5.27 -12.93 0.60
CA THR A 212 4.18 -12.23 -0.10
C THR A 212 4.62 -11.73 -1.48
N LEU A 213 5.86 -11.25 -1.61
CA LEU A 213 6.45 -10.87 -2.89
C LEU A 213 6.61 -12.06 -3.85
N MET A 214 6.99 -13.24 -3.35
CA MET A 214 7.06 -14.45 -4.18
C MET A 214 5.69 -14.91 -4.67
N VAL A 215 4.63 -14.74 -3.86
CA VAL A 215 3.25 -14.97 -4.29
C VAL A 215 2.90 -14.03 -5.45
N GLU A 216 3.28 -12.74 -5.35
CA GLU A 216 3.09 -11.78 -6.43
C GLU A 216 3.84 -12.20 -7.71
N LYS A 217 5.07 -12.69 -7.56
CA LYS A 217 5.89 -13.15 -8.68
C LYS A 217 5.34 -14.42 -9.33
N ALA A 218 4.82 -15.35 -8.54
CA ALA A 218 4.20 -16.59 -9.02
C ALA A 218 2.92 -16.33 -9.83
N ALA A 219 2.25 -15.19 -9.60
CA ALA A 219 1.04 -14.81 -10.31
C ALA A 219 1.28 -14.18 -11.69
N VAL A 220 2.53 -13.83 -12.03
CA VAL A 220 2.86 -13.12 -13.28
C VAL A 220 2.32 -13.83 -14.53
N PRO A 221 2.44 -15.16 -14.71
CA PRO A 221 1.89 -15.82 -15.89
C PRO A 221 0.37 -15.67 -16.01
N ALA A 222 -0.38 -15.77 -14.90
CA ALA A 222 -1.81 -15.50 -14.87
C ALA A 222 -2.14 -14.07 -15.28
N VAL A 223 -1.37 -13.09 -14.79
CA VAL A 223 -1.55 -11.68 -15.18
C VAL A 223 -1.35 -11.51 -16.69
N LYS A 224 -0.31 -12.12 -17.28
CA LYS A 224 -0.07 -12.11 -18.73
C LYS A 224 -1.20 -12.78 -19.53
N ALA A 225 -1.90 -13.74 -18.93
CA ALA A 225 -3.01 -14.43 -19.56
C ALA A 225 -4.31 -13.60 -19.61
N ILE A 226 -4.45 -12.54 -18.80
CA ILE A 226 -5.65 -11.69 -18.75
C ILE A 226 -6.01 -11.13 -20.15
N PRO A 227 -5.11 -10.46 -20.90
CA PRO A 227 -5.41 -10.04 -22.27
C PRO A 227 -5.79 -11.16 -23.21
N MET A 228 -5.22 -12.36 -23.05
CA MET A 228 -5.53 -13.51 -23.90
C MET A 228 -6.97 -13.97 -23.69
N VAL A 229 -7.43 -14.03 -22.43
CA VAL A 229 -8.83 -14.33 -22.09
C VAL A 229 -9.75 -13.26 -22.69
N ILE A 230 -9.52 -11.98 -22.40
CA ILE A 230 -10.41 -10.88 -22.84
C ILE A 230 -10.50 -10.82 -24.37
N ASN A 231 -9.36 -10.85 -25.06
CA ASN A 231 -9.33 -10.77 -26.51
C ASN A 231 -9.83 -12.05 -27.19
N GLY A 232 -9.57 -13.22 -26.60
CA GLY A 232 -10.07 -14.51 -27.08
C GLY A 232 -11.60 -14.57 -27.04
N VAL A 233 -12.21 -14.13 -25.94
CA VAL A 233 -13.67 -14.03 -25.80
C VAL A 233 -14.26 -13.10 -26.86
N ARG A 234 -13.66 -11.91 -27.07
CA ARG A 234 -14.11 -10.95 -28.10
C ARG A 234 -14.09 -11.51 -29.51
N ARG A 235 -13.16 -12.44 -29.79
CA ARG A 235 -12.96 -13.06 -31.12
C ARG A 235 -13.69 -14.40 -31.28
N GLY A 236 -14.31 -14.92 -30.23
CA GLY A 236 -14.89 -16.27 -30.23
C GLY A 236 -13.84 -17.39 -30.31
N ASP A 237 -12.58 -17.12 -29.94
CA ASP A 237 -11.50 -18.10 -29.96
C ASP A 237 -11.47 -18.90 -28.63
N ALA A 238 -12.31 -19.93 -28.57
CA ALA A 238 -12.40 -20.80 -27.41
C ALA A 238 -11.05 -21.47 -27.07
N SER A 239 -10.23 -21.81 -28.09
CA SER A 239 -8.95 -22.50 -27.87
C SER A 239 -7.92 -21.65 -27.14
N THR A 240 -7.86 -20.36 -27.45
CA THR A 240 -6.98 -19.40 -26.75
C THR A 240 -7.51 -19.11 -25.35
N VAL A 241 -8.82 -18.99 -25.18
CA VAL A 241 -9.43 -18.78 -23.86
C VAL A 241 -9.16 -19.97 -22.94
N THR A 242 -9.35 -21.21 -23.40
CA THR A 242 -9.09 -22.41 -22.61
C THR A 242 -7.63 -22.46 -22.13
N ARG A 243 -6.66 -22.30 -23.04
CA ARG A 243 -5.23 -22.29 -22.66
C ARG A 243 -4.90 -21.18 -21.67
N ALA A 244 -5.42 -19.97 -21.88
CA ALA A 244 -5.18 -18.85 -20.97
C ALA A 244 -5.79 -19.09 -19.58
N LEU A 245 -6.94 -19.76 -19.47
CA LEU A 245 -7.53 -20.15 -18.19
C LEU A 245 -6.73 -21.26 -17.49
N GLU A 246 -6.16 -22.20 -18.25
CA GLU A 246 -5.23 -23.22 -17.72
C GLU A 246 -3.97 -22.56 -17.13
N ASP A 247 -3.38 -21.58 -17.83
CA ASP A 247 -2.24 -20.80 -17.34
C ASP A 247 -2.58 -20.05 -16.02
N ILE A 248 -3.79 -19.51 -15.94
CA ILE A 248 -4.29 -18.85 -14.71
C ILE A 248 -4.42 -19.87 -13.57
N ALA A 249 -5.05 -21.02 -13.81
CA ALA A 249 -5.23 -22.06 -12.79
C ALA A 249 -3.88 -22.62 -12.30
N GLN A 250 -2.92 -22.83 -13.20
CA GLN A 250 -1.58 -23.27 -12.84
C GLN A 250 -0.85 -22.23 -12.00
N SER A 251 -0.94 -20.96 -12.35
CA SER A 251 -0.33 -19.86 -11.57
C SER A 251 -0.97 -19.75 -10.18
N MET A 252 -2.29 -19.89 -10.05
CA MET A 252 -2.96 -19.92 -8.74
C MET A 252 -2.48 -21.09 -7.87
N SER A 253 -2.19 -22.24 -8.48
CA SER A 253 -1.58 -23.37 -7.77
C SER A 253 -0.15 -23.01 -7.30
N SER A 254 0.66 -22.38 -8.15
CA SER A 254 2.00 -21.90 -7.77
C SER A 254 1.97 -20.82 -6.69
N MET A 255 1.02 -19.90 -6.72
CA MET A 255 0.78 -18.92 -5.65
C MET A 255 0.43 -19.61 -4.33
N THR A 256 -0.38 -20.67 -4.39
CA THR A 256 -0.76 -21.48 -3.22
C THR A 256 0.43 -22.22 -2.63
N GLU A 257 1.36 -22.71 -3.45
CA GLU A 257 2.62 -23.28 -2.93
C GLU A 257 3.53 -22.20 -2.34
N ALA A 258 3.64 -21.02 -2.97
CA ALA A 258 4.45 -19.93 -2.46
C ALA A 258 3.96 -19.42 -1.09
N ILE A 259 2.65 -19.25 -0.89
CA ILE A 259 2.12 -18.74 0.38
C ILE A 259 2.33 -19.71 1.56
N LYS A 260 2.42 -21.02 1.30
CA LYS A 260 2.74 -22.02 2.34
C LYS A 260 4.10 -21.79 2.98
N LEU A 261 5.01 -21.09 2.30
CA LEU A 261 6.31 -20.73 2.86
C LEU A 261 6.19 -19.80 4.08
N LEU A 262 5.06 -19.12 4.28
CA LEU A 262 4.80 -18.37 5.52
C LEU A 262 4.95 -19.26 6.76
N HIS A 263 4.51 -20.53 6.71
CA HIS A 263 4.66 -21.47 7.84
C HIS A 263 6.12 -21.76 8.21
N LYS A 264 7.04 -21.60 7.25
CA LYS A 264 8.48 -21.82 7.45
C LYS A 264 9.19 -20.54 7.92
N TYR A 265 8.81 -19.39 7.36
CA TYR A 265 9.58 -18.15 7.52
C TYR A 265 8.94 -17.13 8.46
N VAL A 266 7.74 -17.37 8.98
CA VAL A 266 7.05 -16.46 9.90
C VAL A 266 6.68 -17.19 11.17
N ASP A 267 7.23 -16.76 12.30
CA ASP A 267 6.83 -17.23 13.62
C ASP A 267 5.49 -16.56 14.01
N PRO A 268 4.41 -17.34 14.28
CA PRO A 268 3.13 -16.78 14.68
C PRO A 268 3.20 -15.89 15.93
N ALA A 269 4.03 -16.25 16.93
CA ALA A 269 4.16 -15.47 18.15
C ALA A 269 4.79 -14.09 17.89
N ILE A 270 5.78 -14.03 17.00
CA ILE A 270 6.40 -12.77 16.56
C ILE A 270 5.42 -11.96 15.70
N PHE A 271 4.68 -12.61 14.82
CA PHE A 271 3.69 -11.94 13.98
C PHE A 271 2.62 -11.25 14.83
N TYR A 272 1.94 -11.99 15.71
CA TYR A 272 0.85 -11.44 16.52
C TYR A 272 1.32 -10.54 17.66
N GLY A 273 2.47 -10.84 18.27
CA GLY A 273 3.00 -10.11 19.43
C GLY A 273 3.80 -8.86 19.09
N ILE A 274 4.39 -8.79 17.89
CA ILE A 274 5.26 -7.67 17.49
C ILE A 274 4.76 -7.06 16.18
N MET A 275 4.80 -7.82 15.09
CA MET A 275 4.62 -7.25 13.74
C MET A 275 3.25 -6.64 13.53
N ARG A 276 2.17 -7.30 14.00
CA ARG A 276 0.79 -6.83 13.85
C ARG A 276 0.61 -5.40 14.37
N ILE A 277 1.31 -5.04 15.44
CA ILE A 277 1.25 -3.69 16.01
C ILE A 277 1.76 -2.67 14.98
N PHE A 278 2.95 -2.91 14.41
CA PHE A 278 3.55 -2.03 13.41
C PHE A 278 2.86 -2.04 12.04
N LEU A 279 2.02 -3.03 11.75
CA LEU A 279 1.21 -3.08 10.53
C LEU A 279 -0.22 -2.53 10.74
N SER A 280 -0.59 -2.20 11.99
CA SER A 280 -1.91 -1.69 12.31
C SER A 280 -2.05 -0.23 11.88
N GLY A 281 -3.16 0.09 11.22
CA GLY A 281 -3.57 1.47 10.98
C GLY A 281 -4.32 2.06 12.15
N TRP A 282 -4.89 3.23 11.93
CA TRP A 282 -5.63 4.01 12.94
C TRP A 282 -7.08 4.26 12.50
N LYS A 283 -7.60 3.40 11.62
CA LYS A 283 -9.04 3.27 11.35
C LYS A 283 -9.57 2.01 12.02
N ASP A 284 -10.72 2.13 12.68
CA ASP A 284 -11.35 1.03 13.42
C ASP A 284 -10.39 0.40 14.46
N ASN A 285 -9.44 1.19 14.97
CA ASN A 285 -8.42 0.76 15.93
C ASN A 285 -8.75 1.29 17.34
N PRO A 286 -8.99 0.42 18.33
CA PRO A 286 -9.31 0.82 19.71
C PRO A 286 -8.25 1.68 20.40
N SER A 287 -6.97 1.53 20.05
CA SER A 287 -5.87 2.33 20.60
C SER A 287 -5.75 3.72 19.97
N MET A 288 -6.44 3.95 18.84
CA MET A 288 -6.37 5.18 18.04
C MET A 288 -7.78 5.57 17.56
N VAL A 289 -8.74 5.67 18.48
CA VAL A 289 -10.18 5.87 18.17
C VAL A 289 -10.43 7.10 17.29
N GLU A 290 -9.74 8.21 17.59
CA GLU A 290 -9.88 9.47 16.84
C GLU A 290 -9.18 9.40 15.47
N GLY A 291 -8.19 8.52 15.29
CA GLY A 291 -7.28 8.53 14.15
C GLY A 291 -5.97 9.25 14.46
N LEU A 292 -5.27 9.69 13.41
CA LEU A 292 -3.97 10.36 13.51
C LEU A 292 -4.02 11.75 12.86
N VAL A 293 -3.56 12.78 13.57
CA VAL A 293 -3.42 14.14 13.02
C VAL A 293 -2.12 14.23 12.24
N TYR A 294 -2.18 14.73 11.01
CA TYR A 294 -1.01 15.03 10.17
C TYR A 294 -0.69 16.52 10.29
N GLU A 295 0.25 16.86 11.18
CA GLU A 295 0.57 18.25 11.49
C GLU A 295 1.02 19.02 10.22
N GLY A 296 0.46 20.21 10.03
CA GLY A 296 0.74 21.05 8.86
C GLY A 296 0.04 20.60 7.57
N VAL A 297 -0.79 19.56 7.62
CA VAL A 297 -1.52 19.02 6.47
C VAL A 297 -3.03 19.04 6.71
N GLN A 298 -3.50 18.36 7.76
CA GLN A 298 -4.89 18.37 8.21
C GLN A 298 -4.94 18.63 9.70
N ALA A 299 -5.82 19.55 10.11
CA ALA A 299 -6.03 19.86 11.52
C ALA A 299 -6.78 18.73 12.25
N GLU A 300 -7.71 18.09 11.56
CA GLU A 300 -8.51 17.00 12.11
C GLU A 300 -7.79 15.64 11.97
N PRO A 301 -7.99 14.71 12.92
CA PRO A 301 -7.51 13.35 12.81
C PRO A 301 -8.05 12.64 11.56
N VAL A 302 -7.17 11.94 10.85
CA VAL A 302 -7.52 11.12 9.69
C VAL A 302 -7.57 9.66 10.11
N GLN A 303 -8.56 8.90 9.64
CA GLN A 303 -8.67 7.46 9.84
C GLN A 303 -8.24 6.68 8.59
N ILE A 304 -7.15 5.90 8.70
CA ILE A 304 -6.62 5.09 7.60
C ILE A 304 -6.39 3.65 8.08
N SER A 305 -6.86 2.67 7.31
CA SER A 305 -6.65 1.24 7.58
C SER A 305 -5.19 0.86 7.39
N GLY A 306 -4.70 -0.09 8.19
CA GLY A 306 -3.34 -0.63 8.04
C GLY A 306 -3.19 -1.47 6.78
N GLY A 307 -1.95 -1.70 6.39
CA GLY A 307 -1.61 -2.51 5.22
C GLY A 307 -2.14 -3.94 5.35
N SER A 308 -2.63 -4.49 4.24
CA SER A 308 -3.18 -5.85 4.19
C SER A 308 -2.92 -6.47 2.83
N ALA A 309 -2.79 -7.80 2.77
CA ALA A 309 -2.76 -8.53 1.50
C ALA A 309 -4.01 -8.27 0.64
N ALA A 310 -5.12 -7.82 1.24
CA ALA A 310 -6.31 -7.37 0.52
C ALA A 310 -6.07 -6.13 -0.37
N GLU A 311 -4.95 -5.42 -0.20
CA GLU A 311 -4.55 -4.31 -1.08
C GLU A 311 -3.84 -4.80 -2.35
N SER A 312 -3.46 -6.08 -2.42
CA SER A 312 -2.87 -6.67 -3.64
C SER A 312 -3.86 -6.61 -4.80
N SER A 313 -3.46 -5.97 -5.90
CA SER A 313 -4.27 -5.92 -7.13
C SER A 313 -4.55 -7.30 -7.72
N LEU A 314 -3.68 -8.28 -7.51
CA LEU A 314 -3.84 -9.62 -8.08
C LEU A 314 -5.18 -10.25 -7.71
N LEU A 315 -5.53 -10.20 -6.43
CA LEU A 315 -6.75 -10.83 -5.91
C LEU A 315 -7.99 -10.23 -6.59
N HIS A 316 -8.04 -8.90 -6.70
CA HIS A 316 -9.16 -8.19 -7.33
C HIS A 316 -9.19 -8.40 -8.84
N CYS A 317 -8.03 -8.44 -9.50
CA CYS A 317 -7.94 -8.69 -10.93
C CYS A 317 -8.52 -10.06 -11.31
N PHE A 318 -8.23 -11.11 -10.52
CA PHE A 318 -8.77 -12.44 -10.78
C PHE A 318 -10.26 -12.54 -10.46
N ASP A 319 -10.69 -11.95 -9.35
CA ASP A 319 -12.11 -11.92 -8.98
C ASP A 319 -12.94 -11.23 -10.07
N GLU A 320 -12.49 -10.06 -10.54
CA GLU A 320 -13.16 -9.30 -11.60
C GLU A 320 -13.12 -10.02 -12.95
N LEU A 321 -11.99 -10.63 -13.33
CA LEU A 321 -11.89 -11.40 -14.58
C LEU A 321 -12.87 -12.58 -14.61
N LEU A 322 -12.97 -13.31 -13.50
CA LEU A 322 -13.79 -14.52 -13.39
C LEU A 322 -15.26 -14.22 -13.02
N GLY A 323 -15.58 -12.96 -12.71
CA GLY A 323 -16.91 -12.57 -12.25
C GLY A 323 -17.26 -13.12 -10.86
N CYS A 324 -16.25 -13.48 -10.06
CA CYS A 324 -16.42 -13.86 -8.66
C CYS A 324 -16.79 -12.60 -7.87
N ARG A 325 -18.06 -12.49 -7.45
CA ARG A 325 -18.54 -11.31 -6.72
C ARG A 325 -17.92 -11.22 -5.32
N THR A 326 -16.80 -10.54 -5.17
CA THR A 326 -16.40 -9.91 -3.91
C THR A 326 -17.19 -8.60 -3.76
N SER A 327 -17.61 -8.25 -2.54
CA SER A 327 -18.46 -7.07 -2.26
C SER A 327 -17.96 -5.81 -3.02
N PRO A 328 -18.84 -5.02 -3.69
CA PRO A 328 -18.45 -3.84 -4.49
C PRO A 328 -17.61 -2.78 -3.73
N ARG A 329 -17.65 -2.82 -2.40
CA ARG A 329 -16.94 -1.92 -1.50
C ARG A 329 -15.46 -2.32 -1.33
N ALA A 330 -15.12 -3.60 -1.47
CA ALA A 330 -13.76 -4.12 -1.36
C ALA A 330 -12.94 -3.85 -2.62
N VAL A 331 -13.53 -4.07 -3.80
CA VAL A 331 -12.86 -3.89 -5.11
C VAL A 331 -12.51 -2.42 -5.38
N ARG A 332 -13.44 -1.49 -5.15
CA ARG A 332 -13.17 -0.04 -5.33
C ARG A 332 -12.16 0.52 -4.34
N ALA A 333 -11.99 -0.08 -3.17
CA ALA A 333 -11.01 0.35 -2.17
C ALA A 333 -9.59 -0.10 -2.54
N ALA A 334 -9.43 -1.26 -3.20
CA ALA A 334 -8.14 -1.84 -3.54
C ALA A 334 -7.62 -1.48 -4.95
N LEU A 335 -8.50 -1.29 -5.95
CA LEU A 335 -8.07 -0.92 -7.31
C LEU A 335 -7.75 0.58 -7.46
N ARG A 336 -8.30 1.45 -6.59
CA ARG A 336 -8.07 2.90 -6.65
C ARG A 336 -6.60 3.26 -6.34
N PRO A 337 -5.98 2.73 -5.27
CA PRO A 337 -4.57 2.97 -4.99
C PRO A 337 -3.66 2.44 -6.11
N CYS A 338 -3.94 1.28 -6.72
CA CYS A 338 -3.06 0.72 -7.75
C CYS A 338 -3.20 1.40 -9.12
N ALA A 339 -4.42 1.76 -9.56
CA ALA A 339 -4.57 2.56 -10.78
C ALA A 339 -3.99 3.97 -10.63
N LEU A 340 -4.00 4.54 -9.42
CA LEU A 340 -3.43 5.86 -9.12
C LEU A 340 -1.91 5.83 -8.87
N ALA A 341 -1.37 4.75 -8.28
CA ALA A 341 0.07 4.50 -8.10
C ALA A 341 0.82 4.45 -9.41
N TYR A 342 0.18 3.96 -10.46
CA TYR A 342 0.79 3.79 -11.77
C TYR A 342 0.42 4.87 -12.79
N SER A 343 -0.54 5.78 -12.50
CA SER A 343 -0.93 6.83 -13.47
C SER A 343 -0.24 8.18 -13.23
N HIS A 344 0.40 8.70 -14.29
CA HIS A 344 1.00 10.04 -14.32
C HIS A 344 -0.08 11.12 -14.03
N PRO A 345 0.22 12.19 -13.26
CA PRO A 345 -0.75 13.24 -12.88
C PRO A 345 -1.43 14.00 -14.04
N ARG A 346 -1.06 13.76 -15.30
CA ARG A 346 -1.70 14.37 -16.50
C ARG A 346 -2.90 13.59 -17.04
N ALA A 347 -3.22 12.42 -16.48
CA ALA A 347 -4.40 11.63 -16.89
C ALA A 347 -5.62 11.85 -15.97
N ARG A 348 -5.63 12.91 -15.16
CA ARG A 348 -6.73 13.25 -14.24
C ARG A 348 -7.53 14.42 -14.84
N GLY A 349 -8.49 14.11 -15.70
CA GLY A 349 -9.46 15.03 -16.28
C GLY A 349 -10.71 14.28 -16.71
#